data_AF-A0A7J2YEC2-F1
#
_entry.id   AF-A0A7J2YEC2-F1
#
_cell.length_a   1.000
_cell.length_b   1.000
_cell.length_c   1.000
_cell.angle_alpha   90.00
_cell.angle_beta   90.00
_cell.angle_gamma   90.00
#
_symmetry.space_group_name_H-M   'P 1'
#
loop_
_entity.id
_entity.type
_entity.pdbx_description
1 polymer ?
#
loop_
_entity_poly.entity_id
_entity_poly.type
_entity_poly.pdbx_seq_one_letter_code
_entity_poly.pdbx_strand_id
1 'polypeptide(L)'
;MTRIDQDEVERLQKFVNMLNYESDNGAVVVVEGKRDVNALESIGFKGNVITINNYKGINKLADKLEREDKVILMLDMDSKGKYLTYRILTLLQYKGKNVDMFYKKMLLTITKGKVRHTEDLVIYYKYISGFNKFEF
;
A
#
# COMPACT_ATOMS: atom_id res chain seq x y z
N MET A 1 17.43 16.05 8.85
CA MET A 1 16.70 14.78 9.02
C MET A 1 15.25 15.08 9.32
N THR A 2 14.31 14.44 8.64
CA THR A 2 12.88 14.53 8.95
C THR A 2 12.65 14.03 10.38
N ARG A 3 12.06 14.84 11.24
CA ARG A 3 11.75 14.43 12.62
C ARG A 3 10.57 13.46 12.58
N ILE A 4 10.84 12.19 12.91
CA ILE A 4 9.84 11.14 13.14
C ILE A 4 9.64 11.05 14.65
N ASP A 5 8.40 11.15 15.10
CA ASP A 5 8.02 11.06 16.51
C ASP A 5 7.39 9.71 16.84
N GLN A 6 7.31 9.37 18.12
CA GLN A 6 6.86 8.06 18.60
C GLN A 6 5.38 7.79 18.27
N ASP A 7 4.51 8.79 18.37
CA ASP A 7 3.08 8.68 18.02
C ASP A 7 2.88 8.36 16.54
N GLU A 8 3.68 8.97 15.66
CA GLU A 8 3.69 8.65 14.23
C GLU A 8 4.11 7.20 13.96
N VAL A 9 5.12 6.68 14.67
CA VAL A 9 5.56 5.28 14.55
C VAL A 9 4.49 4.31 15.03
N GLU A 10 3.88 4.57 16.19
CA GLU A 10 2.82 3.71 16.74
C GLU A 10 1.58 3.67 15.84
N ARG A 11 1.19 4.81 15.27
CA ARG A 11 0.11 4.88 14.28
C ARG A 11 0.46 4.11 13.01
N LEU A 12 1.72 4.18 12.55
CA LEU A 12 2.17 3.43 11.38
C LEU A 12 2.18 1.92 11.65
N GLN A 13 2.57 1.48 12.85
CA GLN A 13 2.46 0.07 13.25
C GLN A 13 1.00 -0.41 13.25
N LYS A 14 0.08 0.37 13.81
CA LYS A 14 -1.36 0.08 13.75
C LYS A 14 -1.85 -0.01 12.29
N PHE A 15 -1.41 0.91 11.43
CA PHE A 15 -1.70 0.90 10.01
C PHE A 15 -1.24 -0.39 9.32
N VAL A 16 -0.01 -0.83 9.59
CA VAL A 16 0.52 -2.10 9.06
C VAL A 16 -0.30 -3.29 9.55
N ASN A 17 -0.67 -3.32 10.83
CA ASN A 17 -1.53 -4.37 11.38
C ASN A 17 -2.90 -4.42 10.70
N MET A 18 -3.51 -3.26 10.41
CA MET A 18 -4.76 -3.20 9.64
C MET A 18 -4.58 -3.72 8.21
N LEU A 19 -3.51 -3.35 7.51
CA LEU A 19 -3.24 -3.87 6.16
C LEU A 19 -3.01 -5.39 6.15
N ASN A 20 -2.29 -5.91 7.15
CA ASN A 20 -2.08 -7.35 7.30
C ASN A 20 -3.41 -8.07 7.56
N TYR A 21 -4.26 -7.54 8.46
CA TYR A 21 -5.59 -8.08 8.71
C TYR A 21 -6.45 -8.15 7.44
N GLU A 22 -6.47 -7.08 6.64
CA GLU A 22 -7.18 -7.11 5.35
C GLU A 22 -6.64 -8.21 4.42
N SER A 23 -5.31 -8.36 4.38
CA SER A 23 -4.66 -9.36 3.53
C SER A 23 -4.97 -10.79 3.98
N ASP A 24 -4.98 -11.03 5.29
CA ASP A 24 -5.39 -12.32 5.88
C ASP A 24 -6.85 -12.64 5.57
N ASN A 25 -7.68 -11.63 5.34
CA ASN A 25 -9.07 -11.76 4.91
C ASN A 25 -9.26 -11.70 3.38
N GLY A 26 -8.19 -11.94 2.61
CA GLY A 26 -8.26 -12.09 1.16
C GLY A 26 -8.12 -10.81 0.35
N ALA A 27 -7.81 -9.67 0.97
CA ALA A 27 -7.48 -8.46 0.23
C ALA A 27 -6.10 -8.56 -0.44
N VAL A 28 -5.97 -7.95 -1.62
CA VAL A 28 -4.68 -7.74 -2.26
C VAL A 28 -4.30 -6.26 -2.25
N VAL A 29 -3.04 -5.97 -1.97
CA VAL A 29 -2.50 -4.61 -2.10
C VAL A 29 -1.90 -4.43 -3.50
N VAL A 30 -2.22 -3.31 -4.16
CA VAL A 30 -1.69 -2.98 -5.48
C VAL A 30 -0.78 -1.76 -5.41
N VAL A 31 0.44 -1.90 -5.93
CA VAL A 31 1.47 -0.85 -5.98
C VAL A 31 2.04 -0.71 -7.39
N GLU A 32 2.80 0.36 -7.68
CA GLU A 32 3.37 0.53 -9.01
C GLU A 32 4.51 -0.46 -9.28
N GLY A 33 5.45 -0.60 -8.35
CA GLY A 33 6.67 -1.37 -8.58
C GLY A 33 7.29 -2.04 -7.35
N LYS A 34 8.42 -2.73 -7.59
CA LYS A 34 9.12 -3.50 -6.55
C LYS A 34 9.65 -2.66 -5.40
N ARG A 35 9.97 -1.38 -5.63
CA ARG A 35 10.43 -0.48 -4.56
C ARG A 35 9.34 -0.24 -3.53
N ASP A 36 8.10 -0.09 -3.97
CA ASP A 36 6.94 0.03 -3.09
C ASP A 36 6.72 -1.24 -2.26
N VAL A 37 6.87 -2.41 -2.89
CA VAL A 37 6.79 -3.72 -2.21
C VAL A 37 7.82 -3.77 -1.09
N ASN A 38 9.09 -3.53 -1.41
CA ASN A 38 10.17 -3.56 -0.43
C ASN A 38 9.95 -2.55 0.69
N ALA A 39 9.38 -1.37 0.38
CA ALA A 39 9.10 -0.35 1.37
C ALA A 39 7.98 -0.77 2.35
N LEU A 40 6.91 -1.39 1.85
CA LEU A 40 5.86 -1.99 2.68
C LEU A 40 6.39 -3.13 3.55
N GLU A 41 7.18 -4.04 2.98
CA GLU A 41 7.81 -5.14 3.71
C GLU A 41 8.75 -4.63 4.80
N SER A 42 9.50 -3.56 4.52
CA SER A 42 10.44 -2.95 5.47
C SER A 42 9.77 -2.40 6.74
N ILE A 43 8.47 -2.11 6.68
CA ILE A 43 7.68 -1.65 7.83
C ILE A 43 6.80 -2.74 8.43
N GLY A 44 6.97 -4.01 8.01
CA GLY A 44 6.31 -5.17 8.60
C GLY A 44 5.03 -5.64 7.91
N PHE A 45 4.72 -5.13 6.71
CA PHE A 45 3.64 -5.70 5.90
C PHE A 45 4.06 -7.07 5.36
N LYS A 46 3.16 -8.05 5.42
CA LYS A 46 3.41 -9.46 5.05
C LYS A 46 2.38 -10.03 4.06
N GLY A 47 1.40 -9.21 3.67
CA GLY A 47 0.30 -9.63 2.81
C GLY A 47 0.68 -9.72 1.33
N ASN A 48 -0.29 -10.13 0.52
CA ASN A 48 -0.11 -10.27 -0.92
C ASN A 48 -0.04 -8.90 -1.62
N VAL A 49 1.01 -8.69 -2.42
CA VAL A 49 1.18 -7.49 -3.24
C VAL A 49 1.19 -7.82 -4.73
N ILE A 50 0.39 -7.09 -5.51
CA ILE A 50 0.45 -7.08 -6.97
C ILE A 50 1.10 -5.78 -7.43
N THR A 51 2.13 -5.89 -8.27
CA THR A 51 2.77 -4.72 -8.89
C THR A 51 2.21 -4.49 -10.29
N ILE A 52 1.90 -3.23 -10.62
CA ILE A 52 1.40 -2.86 -11.96
C ILE A 52 2.47 -3.15 -13.02
N ASN A 53 3.74 -2.86 -12.72
CA ASN A 53 4.85 -3.03 -13.66
C ASN A 53 5.09 -4.49 -14.09
N ASN A 54 4.55 -5.49 -13.38
CA ASN A 54 4.63 -6.90 -13.78
C ASN A 54 3.65 -7.26 -14.92
N TYR A 55 2.74 -6.36 -15.30
CA TYR A 55 1.71 -6.62 -16.31
C TYR A 55 1.99 -5.85 -17.59
N LYS A 56 1.80 -6.52 -18.73
CA LYS A 56 1.87 -5.91 -20.07
C LYS A 56 0.58 -5.14 -20.39
N GLY A 57 0.28 -4.12 -19.59
CA GLY A 57 -0.86 -3.22 -19.76
C GLY A 57 -2.00 -3.42 -18.76
N ILE A 58 -2.84 -2.39 -18.64
CA ILE A 58 -3.85 -2.25 -17.58
C ILE A 58 -4.99 -3.27 -17.67
N ASN A 59 -5.34 -3.72 -18.87
CA ASN A 59 -6.43 -4.69 -19.05
C ASN A 59 -6.07 -6.05 -18.44
N LYS A 60 -4.84 -6.54 -18.66
CA LYS A 60 -4.37 -7.81 -18.06
C LYS A 60 -4.27 -7.73 -16.54
N LEU A 61 -3.90 -6.56 -16.02
CA LEU A 61 -3.95 -6.31 -14.58
C LEU A 61 -5.40 -6.39 -14.07
N ALA A 62 -6.34 -5.70 -14.73
CA ALA A 62 -7.75 -5.71 -14.34
C ALA A 62 -8.36 -7.12 -14.36
N ASP A 63 -8.03 -7.96 -15.36
CA ASP A 63 -8.48 -9.35 -15.42
C ASP A 63 -7.97 -10.20 -14.24
N LYS A 64 -6.77 -9.90 -13.72
CA LYS A 64 -6.26 -10.51 -12.49
C LYS A 64 -6.98 -9.98 -11.26
N LEU A 65 -7.09 -8.65 -11.13
CA LEU A 65 -7.72 -7.99 -9.98
C LEU A 65 -9.20 -8.33 -9.84
N GLU A 66 -9.89 -8.65 -10.94
CA GLU A 66 -11.28 -9.14 -10.92
C GLU A 66 -11.44 -10.46 -10.13
N ARG A 67 -10.38 -11.25 -10.00
CA ARG A 67 -10.45 -12.53 -9.26
C ARG A 67 -10.30 -12.34 -7.74
N GLU A 68 -9.95 -11.14 -7.31
CA GLU A 68 -9.72 -10.81 -5.91
C GLU A 68 -11.02 -10.30 -5.28
N ASP A 69 -11.20 -10.58 -3.99
CA ASP A 69 -12.41 -10.18 -3.25
C ASP A 69 -12.36 -8.70 -2.87
N LYS A 70 -11.18 -8.22 -2.47
CA LYS A 70 -10.91 -6.81 -2.15
C LYS A 70 -9.57 -6.37 -2.74
N VAL A 71 -9.56 -5.19 -3.35
CA VAL A 71 -8.36 -4.58 -3.95
C VAL A 71 -8.05 -3.28 -3.21
N ILE A 72 -6.91 -3.21 -2.53
CA ILE A 72 -6.44 -2.00 -1.86
C ILE A 72 -5.42 -1.30 -2.75
N LEU A 73 -5.74 -0.10 -3.23
CA LEU A 73 -4.83 0.67 -4.09
C LEU A 73 -3.90 1.56 -3.27
N MET A 74 -2.60 1.30 -3.38
CA MET A 74 -1.51 2.03 -2.73
C MET A 74 -0.66 2.79 -3.76
N LEU A 75 -1.32 3.40 -4.75
CA LEU A 75 -0.67 4.16 -5.83
C LEU A 75 -0.36 5.60 -5.43
N ASP A 76 0.56 6.23 -6.16
CA ASP A 76 0.99 7.59 -5.88
C ASP A 76 0.00 8.63 -6.40
N MET A 77 -0.08 9.78 -5.74
CA MET A 77 -1.05 10.83 -6.08
C MET A 77 -0.55 11.80 -7.17
N ASP A 78 0.45 11.37 -7.94
CA ASP A 78 0.94 12.09 -9.11
C ASP A 78 0.01 11.89 -10.33
N SER A 79 0.34 12.52 -11.46
CA SER A 79 -0.48 12.43 -12.67
C SER A 79 -0.63 10.99 -13.19
N LYS A 80 0.42 10.17 -13.06
CA LYS A 80 0.44 8.79 -13.57
C LYS A 80 -0.38 7.88 -12.66
N GLY A 81 -0.15 7.93 -11.35
CA GLY A 81 -0.88 7.14 -10.37
C GLY A 81 -2.37 7.50 -10.33
N LYS A 82 -2.73 8.78 -10.52
CA LYS A 82 -4.13 9.20 -10.72
C LYS A 82 -4.76 8.59 -11.97
N TYR A 83 -4.04 8.64 -13.09
CA TYR A 83 -4.50 8.01 -14.34
C TYR A 83 -4.70 6.50 -14.15
N LEU A 84 -3.75 5.80 -13.54
CA LEU A 84 -3.84 4.37 -13.26
C LEU A 84 -5.02 4.04 -12.34
N THR A 85 -5.18 4.81 -11.25
CA THR A 85 -6.31 4.67 -10.32
C THR A 85 -7.64 4.80 -11.06
N TYR A 86 -7.81 5.85 -11.88
CA TYR A 86 -9.01 6.04 -12.68
C TYR A 86 -9.26 4.86 -13.62
N ARG A 87 -8.23 4.39 -14.33
CA ARG A 87 -8.37 3.27 -15.27
C ARG A 87 -8.75 1.96 -14.56
N ILE A 88 -8.14 1.66 -13.41
CA ILE A 88 -8.45 0.47 -12.61
C ILE A 88 -9.88 0.55 -12.09
N LEU A 89 -10.27 1.69 -11.51
CA LEU A 89 -11.63 1.89 -11.01
C LEU A 89 -12.65 1.72 -12.13
N THR A 90 -12.48 2.36 -13.29
CA THR A 90 -13.40 2.21 -14.41
C THR A 90 -13.52 0.74 -14.84
N LEU A 91 -12.41 0.02 -14.98
CA LEU A 91 -12.44 -1.38 -15.41
C LEU A 91 -13.07 -2.33 -14.36
N LEU A 92 -12.92 -2.05 -13.06
CA LEU A 92 -13.42 -2.89 -11.97
C LEU A 92 -14.83 -2.50 -11.48
N GLN A 93 -15.24 -1.24 -11.61
CA GLN A 93 -16.58 -0.75 -11.22
C GLN A 93 -17.69 -1.37 -12.07
N TYR A 94 -17.46 -1.57 -13.37
CA TYR A 94 -18.39 -2.30 -14.24
C TYR A 94 -18.65 -3.75 -13.76
N LYS A 95 -17.81 -4.26 -12.85
CA LYS A 95 -17.79 -5.64 -12.40
C LYS A 95 -18.16 -5.79 -10.91
N GLY A 96 -18.61 -4.70 -10.25
CA GLY A 96 -19.12 -4.74 -8.87
C GLY A 96 -18.06 -5.01 -7.79
N LYS A 97 -16.77 -4.75 -8.07
CA LYS A 97 -15.67 -5.09 -7.16
C LYS A 97 -15.39 -4.01 -6.11
N ASN A 98 -14.93 -4.46 -4.94
CA ASN A 98 -14.58 -3.60 -3.81
C ASN A 98 -13.13 -3.10 -3.95
N VAL A 99 -12.99 -1.89 -4.50
CA VAL A 99 -11.70 -1.19 -4.60
C VAL A 99 -11.61 -0.14 -3.51
N ASP A 100 -10.60 -0.27 -2.66
CA ASP A 100 -10.41 0.55 -1.46
C ASP A 100 -9.18 1.45 -1.60
N MET A 101 -9.38 2.75 -1.39
CA MET A 101 -8.32 3.77 -1.39
C MET A 101 -8.13 4.42 -0.01
N PHE A 102 -8.86 3.95 1.01
CA PHE A 102 -8.79 4.46 2.37
C PHE A 102 -7.38 4.40 2.93
N TYR A 103 -6.68 3.28 2.74
CA TYR A 103 -5.34 3.05 3.30
C TYR A 103 -4.29 4.05 2.78
N LYS A 104 -4.31 4.38 1.48
CA LYS A 104 -3.39 5.41 0.95
C LYS A 104 -3.64 6.78 1.58
N LYS A 105 -4.91 7.16 1.76
CA LYS A 105 -5.28 8.42 2.44
C LYS A 105 -4.86 8.41 3.91
N MET A 106 -5.11 7.30 4.60
CA MET A 106 -4.72 7.11 5.99
C MET A 106 -3.20 7.24 6.18
N LEU A 107 -2.41 6.64 5.28
CA LEU A 107 -0.95 6.73 5.33
C LEU A 107 -0.45 8.18 5.18
N LEU A 108 -1.05 8.96 4.29
CA LEU A 108 -0.73 10.39 4.13
C LEU A 108 -1.02 11.18 5.42
N THR A 109 -2.13 10.87 6.09
CA THR A 109 -2.51 11.49 7.36
C THR A 109 -1.55 11.12 8.49
N ILE A 110 -1.22 9.84 8.63
CA ILE A 110 -0.31 9.34 9.68
C ILE A 110 1.07 10.00 9.53
N THR A 111 1.61 10.01 8.32
CA THR A 111 2.97 10.50 8.03
C THR A 111 3.03 12.01 7.90
N LYS A 112 1.91 12.74 8.11
CA LYS A 112 1.83 14.20 8.00
C LYS A 112 2.40 14.71 6.65
N GLY A 113 2.19 13.93 5.58
CA GLY A 113 2.67 14.22 4.23
C GLY A 113 4.17 13.97 3.97
N LYS A 114 4.91 13.37 4.92
CA LYS A 114 6.33 12.97 4.74
C LYS A 114 6.49 11.83 3.74
N VAL A 115 5.48 10.96 3.62
CA VAL A 115 5.44 9.85 2.67
C VAL A 115 4.44 10.23 1.59
N ARG A 116 4.93 10.58 0.40
CA ARG A 116 4.08 10.89 -0.75
C ARG A 116 4.01 9.70 -1.68
N HIS A 117 5.16 9.08 -1.92
CA HIS A 117 5.30 7.86 -2.68
C HIS A 117 5.34 6.67 -1.73
N THR A 118 4.80 5.52 -2.14
CA THR A 118 4.83 4.33 -1.27
C THR A 118 6.28 3.89 -0.98
N GLU A 119 7.21 4.07 -1.93
CA GLU A 119 8.65 3.86 -1.71
C GLU A 119 9.27 4.74 -0.61
N ASP A 120 8.68 5.89 -0.27
CA ASP A 120 9.19 6.77 0.80
C ASP A 120 9.05 6.13 2.20
N LEU A 121 8.23 5.08 2.36
CA LEU A 121 8.06 4.35 3.63
C LEU A 121 9.38 3.81 4.19
N VAL A 122 10.40 3.60 3.35
CA VAL A 122 11.73 3.12 3.78
C VAL A 122 12.36 3.98 4.87
N ILE A 123 11.98 5.26 5.00
CA ILE A 123 12.50 6.14 6.07
C ILE A 123 12.10 5.65 7.47
N TYR A 124 11.03 4.87 7.58
CA TYR A 124 10.53 4.33 8.85
C TYR A 124 11.19 3.00 9.24
N TYR A 125 11.95 2.36 8.34
CA TYR A 125 12.58 1.06 8.59
C TYR A 125 13.34 1.02 9.93
N LYS A 126 14.19 2.02 10.19
CA LYS A 126 15.00 2.06 11.42
C LYS A 126 14.17 2.22 12.70
N TYR A 127 12.99 2.80 12.59
CA TYR A 127 12.10 3.06 13.71
C TYR A 127 11.24 1.84 13.99
N ILE A 128 10.74 1.15 12.97
CA ILE A 128 9.88 -0.03 13.13
C ILE A 128 10.71 -1.30 13.40
N SER A 129 11.77 -1.53 12.62
CA SER A 129 12.67 -2.68 12.79
C SER A 129 13.48 -2.61 14.08
N GLY A 130 13.65 -1.40 14.65
CA GLY A 130 14.28 -1.19 15.95
C GLY A 130 13.45 -1.70 17.14
N PHE A 131 12.13 -1.80 17.01
CA PHE A 131 11.25 -2.38 18.05
C PHE A 131 11.28 -3.92 18.04
N ASN A 132 11.48 -4.54 16.88
CA ASN A 132 11.52 -6.01 16.73
C ASN A 132 12.80 -6.67 17.29
N LYS A 133 13.69 -5.95 17.98
CA LYS A 133 14.85 -6.54 18.69
C LYS A 133 14.56 -6.96 20.13
N PHE A 134 13.34 -6.74 20.64
CA PHE A 134 13.00 -7.01 22.04
C PHE A 134 11.76 -7.89 22.25
N GLU A 135 11.36 -8.70 21.27
CA GLU A 135 10.38 -9.76 21.56
C GLU A 135 10.76 -11.10 20.90
N PHE A 136 10.83 -12.09 21.80
CA PHE A 136 11.20 -13.53 21.73
C PHE A 136 12.69 -13.87 21.58
#